data_AF-A0A9D4EZ03-F1
#
_entry.id   AF-A0A9D4EZ03-F1
#
_cell.length_a   1.000
_cell.length_b   1.000
_cell.length_c   1.000
_cell.angle_alpha   90.00
_cell.angle_beta   90.00
_cell.angle_gamma   90.00
#
_symmetry.space_group_name_H-M   'P 1'
#
loop_
_entity.id
_entity.type
_entity.pdbx_description
1 polymer ?
#
loop_
_entity_poly.entity_id
_entity_poly.type
_entity_poly.pdbx_seq_one_letter_code
_entity_poly.pdbx_strand_id
1 'polypeptide(L)'
;MKCPPKGGRHKDHKVHFGWLHFNEENNGKGCYKQVKSVKQGGGVRTNTYSIEETQNVDSLLKLGKKRFFPKGKSQKGSLKDMEVHLSEYDGTEIMEFKDRNGNECSYHDFLKSYGMFASQNYLYIKN
;
A
#
# COMPACT_ATOMS: atom_id res chain seq x y z
N MET A 1 -23.73 -26.52 29.24
CA MET A 1 -23.01 -25.37 28.65
C MET A 1 -22.14 -25.88 27.51
N LYS A 2 -22.47 -25.58 26.25
CA LYS A 2 -21.59 -25.86 25.10
C LYS A 2 -20.69 -24.64 24.91
N CYS A 3 -19.38 -24.81 24.98
CA CYS A 3 -18.44 -23.77 24.55
C CYS A 3 -18.72 -23.43 23.08
N PRO A 4 -18.78 -22.15 22.69
CA PRO A 4 -18.96 -21.79 21.29
C PRO A 4 -17.74 -22.28 20.49
N PRO A 5 -17.92 -22.66 19.23
CA PRO A 5 -16.80 -23.08 18.38
C PRO A 5 -15.79 -21.93 18.32
N LYS A 6 -14.51 -22.25 18.57
CA LYS A 6 -13.40 -21.33 18.34
C LYS A 6 -13.38 -21.03 16.84
N GLY A 7 -14.04 -19.94 16.44
CA GLY A 7 -13.94 -19.42 15.08
C GLY A 7 -12.46 -19.28 14.74
N GLY A 8 -12.04 -19.93 13.65
CA GLY A 8 -10.69 -19.79 13.14
C GLY A 8 -10.39 -18.31 12.97
N ARG A 9 -9.45 -17.79 13.76
CA ARG A 9 -8.96 -16.42 13.56
C ARG A 9 -8.27 -16.43 12.21
N HIS A 10 -8.93 -15.94 11.17
CA HIS A 10 -8.20 -15.39 10.02
C HIS A 10 -7.18 -14.43 10.64
N LYS A 11 -5.89 -14.74 10.51
CA LYS A 11 -4.85 -13.90 11.09
C LYS A 11 -4.78 -12.66 10.21
N ASP A 12 -5.57 -11.65 10.56
CA ASP A 12 -5.55 -10.37 9.87
C ASP A 12 -4.16 -9.76 10.04
N HIS A 13 -3.41 -9.68 8.95
CA HIS A 13 -2.13 -8.99 8.89
C HIS A 13 -2.37 -7.49 8.73
N LYS A 14 -1.40 -6.65 9.12
CA LYS A 14 -1.50 -5.20 9.01
C LYS A 14 -0.44 -4.68 8.06
N VAL A 15 -0.82 -3.73 7.22
CA VAL A 15 0.08 -2.95 6.36
C VAL A 15 -0.25 -1.47 6.50
N HIS A 16 0.76 -0.62 6.44
CA HIS A 16 0.59 0.82 6.45
C HIS A 16 0.74 1.37 5.04
N PHE A 17 -0.26 2.11 4.56
CA PHE A 17 -0.17 2.82 3.30
C PHE A 17 -0.07 4.32 3.49
N GLY A 18 0.86 4.97 2.80
CA GLY A 18 0.89 6.41 2.56
C GLY A 18 0.55 6.75 1.12
N TRP A 19 0.54 8.05 0.82
CA TRP A 19 0.32 8.57 -0.52
C TRP A 19 1.37 9.63 -0.83
N LEU A 20 2.16 9.39 -1.88
CA LEU A 20 3.09 10.33 -2.51
C LEU A 20 2.43 10.93 -3.75
N HIS A 21 2.39 12.26 -3.80
CA HIS A 21 1.84 13.01 -4.93
C HIS A 21 2.95 13.84 -5.55
N PHE A 22 3.09 13.77 -6.87
CA PHE A 22 3.98 14.67 -7.59
C PHE A 22 3.50 16.11 -7.43
N ASN A 23 4.38 16.96 -6.90
CA ASN A 23 4.13 18.39 -6.82
C ASN A 23 5.07 19.09 -7.80
N GLU A 24 4.51 19.63 -8.87
CA GLU A 24 5.22 20.45 -9.84
C GLU A 24 5.50 21.83 -9.23
N GLU A 25 6.76 22.27 -9.32
CA GLU A 25 7.18 23.61 -8.92
C GLU A 25 7.22 24.51 -10.15
N ASN A 26 7.08 25.83 -9.95
CA ASN A 26 6.93 26.83 -11.03
C ASN A 26 8.09 26.88 -12.05
N ASN A 27 9.17 26.13 -11.84
CA ASN A 27 10.37 26.07 -12.68
C ASN A 27 10.46 24.78 -13.53
N GLY A 28 9.38 24.00 -13.63
CA GLY A 28 9.36 22.73 -14.37
C GLY A 28 10.11 21.59 -13.67
N LYS A 29 10.58 21.81 -12.44
CA LYS A 29 11.07 20.76 -11.54
C LYS A 29 9.93 20.35 -10.63
N GLY A 30 9.84 19.09 -10.30
CA GLY A 30 8.89 18.61 -9.30
C GLY A 30 9.48 17.48 -8.50
N CYS A 31 8.84 17.17 -7.39
CA CYS A 31 9.20 16.01 -6.60
C CYS A 31 7.96 15.41 -5.95
N TYR A 32 8.06 14.10 -5.69
CA TYR A 32 7.04 13.39 -4.95
C TYR A 32 7.07 13.82 -3.49
N LYS A 33 5.95 14.33 -2.99
CA LYS A 33 5.78 14.71 -1.59
C LYS A 33 4.63 13.92 -0.99
N GLN A 34 4.81 13.43 0.22
CA GLN A 34 3.73 12.75 0.93
C GLN A 34 2.57 13.71 1.20
N VAL A 35 1.35 13.30 0.86
CA VAL A 35 0.14 14.00 1.26
C VAL A 35 -0.12 13.72 2.74
N LYS A 36 0.37 14.58 3.64
CA LYS A 36 0.37 14.33 5.10
C LYS A 36 -1.00 14.52 5.77
N SER A 37 -1.86 15.37 5.20
CA SER A 37 -3.12 15.76 5.85
C SER A 37 -4.23 14.73 5.62
N VAL A 38 -4.74 14.13 6.70
CA VAL A 38 -5.92 13.25 6.66
C VAL A 38 -7.16 14.00 6.13
N LYS A 39 -7.28 15.30 6.44
CA LYS A 39 -8.35 16.17 5.92
C LYS A 39 -8.29 16.33 4.40
N GLN A 40 -7.11 16.15 3.80
CA GLN A 40 -6.91 16.18 2.36
C GLN A 40 -6.99 14.80 1.69
N GLY A 41 -7.45 13.79 2.41
CA GLY A 41 -7.51 12.42 1.93
C GLY A 41 -6.20 11.65 2.07
N GLY A 42 -5.11 12.29 2.50
CA GLY A 42 -3.80 11.66 2.74
C GLY A 42 -3.65 11.05 4.13
N GLY A 43 -2.44 11.21 4.68
CA GLY A 43 -1.96 10.58 5.91
C GLY A 43 -1.55 9.12 5.69
N VAL A 44 -0.82 8.54 6.65
CA VAL A 44 -0.62 7.10 6.67
C VAL A 44 -1.86 6.42 7.24
N ARG A 45 -2.31 5.34 6.58
CA ARG A 45 -3.50 4.59 6.94
C ARG A 45 -3.13 3.12 7.11
N THR A 46 -3.53 2.53 8.24
CA THR A 46 -3.37 1.11 8.48
C THR A 46 -4.54 0.35 7.86
N ASN A 47 -4.22 -0.68 7.09
CA ASN A 47 -5.18 -1.61 6.52
C ASN A 47 -4.90 -3.02 7.06
N THR A 48 -5.96 -3.77 7.33
CA THR A 48 -5.88 -5.20 7.55
C THR A 48 -5.99 -5.93 6.21
N TYR A 49 -5.28 -7.05 6.07
CA TYR A 49 -5.31 -7.87 4.86
C TYR A 49 -5.16 -9.35 5.22
N SER A 50 -5.73 -10.22 4.40
CA SER A 50 -5.42 -11.65 4.40
C SER A 50 -4.28 -11.95 3.41
N ILE A 51 -3.53 -13.03 3.62
CA ILE A 51 -2.42 -13.40 2.73
C ILE A 51 -2.93 -13.56 1.28
N GLU A 52 -4.14 -14.10 1.12
CA GLU A 52 -4.81 -14.30 -0.17
C GLU A 52 -5.10 -12.96 -0.89
N GLU A 53 -5.30 -11.86 -0.17
CA GLU A 53 -5.51 -10.52 -0.74
C GLU A 53 -4.21 -9.81 -1.15
N THR A 54 -3.04 -10.39 -0.87
CA THR A 54 -1.72 -9.74 -1.05
C THR A 54 -0.72 -10.63 -1.78
N GLN A 55 -1.23 -11.45 -2.71
CA GLN A 55 -0.42 -12.36 -3.53
C GLN A 55 0.51 -11.63 -4.51
N ASN A 56 0.19 -10.40 -4.90
CA ASN A 56 0.98 -9.62 -5.85
C ASN A 56 0.82 -8.11 -5.60
N VAL A 57 1.67 -7.34 -6.29
CA VAL A 57 1.70 -5.87 -6.23
C VAL A 57 0.34 -5.26 -6.59
N ASP A 58 -0.32 -5.76 -7.64
CA ASP A 58 -1.62 -5.24 -8.09
C ASP A 58 -2.71 -5.33 -7.02
N SER A 59 -2.72 -6.42 -6.25
CA SER A 59 -3.71 -6.62 -5.20
C SER A 59 -3.49 -5.64 -4.04
N LEU A 60 -2.24 -5.40 -3.65
CA LEU A 60 -1.88 -4.38 -2.66
C LEU A 60 -2.15 -2.95 -3.16
N LEU A 61 -1.85 -2.70 -4.42
CA LEU A 61 -2.12 -1.42 -5.07
C LEU A 61 -3.63 -1.14 -5.12
N LYS A 62 -4.46 -2.14 -5.42
CA LYS A 62 -5.94 -2.04 -5.34
C LYS A 62 -6.39 -1.71 -3.92
N LEU A 63 -5.82 -2.36 -2.90
CA LEU A 63 -6.15 -2.11 -1.49
C LEU A 63 -5.83 -0.66 -1.08
N GLY A 64 -4.65 -0.15 -1.45
CA GLY A 64 -4.29 1.23 -1.20
C GLY A 64 -5.15 2.21 -2.02
N LYS A 65 -5.44 1.91 -3.29
CA LYS A 65 -6.25 2.78 -4.17
C LYS A 65 -7.64 2.98 -3.58
N LYS A 66 -8.28 1.89 -3.11
CA LYS A 66 -9.56 1.96 -2.40
C LYS A 66 -9.50 2.84 -1.15
N ARG A 67 -8.32 2.92 -0.51
CA ARG A 67 -8.12 3.66 0.75
C ARG A 67 -7.93 5.17 0.55
N PHE A 68 -7.22 5.58 -0.51
CA PHE A 68 -6.94 7.00 -0.82
C PHE A 68 -7.90 7.61 -1.85
N PHE A 69 -8.49 6.79 -2.71
CA PHE A 69 -9.41 7.19 -3.77
C PHE A 69 -10.77 6.49 -3.59
N PRO A 70 -11.51 6.76 -2.49
CA PRO A 70 -12.84 6.19 -2.32
C PRO A 70 -13.72 6.61 -3.49
N LYS A 71 -14.39 5.63 -4.13
CA LYS A 71 -15.17 5.84 -5.37
C LYS A 71 -14.33 6.34 -6.56
N GLY A 72 -13.01 6.12 -6.53
CA GLY A 72 -12.11 6.47 -7.63
C GLY A 72 -11.75 7.96 -7.72
N LYS A 73 -11.96 8.75 -6.65
CA LYS A 73 -11.62 10.18 -6.61
C LYS A 73 -10.93 10.56 -5.30
N SER A 74 -10.05 11.54 -5.35
CA SER A 74 -9.46 12.21 -4.18
C SER A 74 -9.59 13.74 -4.34
N GLN A 75 -9.12 14.51 -3.36
CA GLN A 75 -9.06 15.97 -3.48
C GLN A 75 -8.07 16.46 -4.56
N LYS A 76 -7.18 15.57 -5.04
CA LYS A 76 -6.22 15.89 -6.09
C LYS A 76 -6.70 15.54 -7.49
N GLY A 77 -7.87 14.89 -7.62
CA GLY A 77 -8.44 14.55 -8.92
C GLY A 77 -9.03 13.14 -8.98
N SER A 78 -9.34 12.71 -10.19
CA SER A 78 -9.86 11.38 -10.49
C SER A 78 -8.72 10.39 -10.61
N LEU A 79 -8.91 9.17 -10.09
CA LEU A 79 -7.97 8.07 -10.29
C LEU A 79 -7.82 7.70 -11.77
N LYS A 80 -8.81 8.01 -12.62
CA LYS A 80 -8.75 7.78 -14.07
C LYS A 80 -7.75 8.70 -14.79
N ASP A 81 -7.44 9.85 -14.19
CA ASP A 81 -6.57 10.87 -14.76
C ASP A 81 -5.16 10.78 -14.13
N MET A 82 -4.89 9.72 -13.38
CA MET A 82 -3.64 9.52 -12.64
C MET A 82 -3.04 8.16 -12.99
N GLU A 83 -1.74 8.14 -13.25
CA GLU A 83 -0.96 6.92 -13.20
C GLU A 83 -0.56 6.66 -11.75
N VAL A 84 -0.68 5.41 -11.29
CA VAL A 84 -0.56 5.12 -9.87
C VAL A 84 0.18 3.81 -9.66
N HIS A 85 1.29 3.89 -8.93
CA HIS A 85 2.22 2.80 -8.66
C HIS A 85 2.32 2.52 -7.15
N LEU A 86 2.78 1.31 -6.81
CA LEU A 86 3.20 0.97 -5.46
C LEU A 86 4.68 1.31 -5.32
N SER A 87 5.06 1.98 -4.24
CA SER A 87 6.44 2.38 -4.00
C SER A 87 6.83 2.30 -2.54
N GLU A 88 8.14 2.37 -2.29
CA GLU A 88 8.67 2.76 -0.99
C GLU A 88 8.54 4.28 -0.76
N TYR A 89 8.96 4.75 0.42
CA TYR A 89 8.87 6.16 0.79
C TYR A 89 9.75 7.08 -0.07
N ASP A 90 10.91 6.58 -0.50
CA ASP A 90 11.84 7.31 -1.37
C ASP A 90 11.35 7.44 -2.83
N GLY A 91 10.25 6.78 -3.17
CA GLY A 91 9.66 6.77 -4.50
C GLY A 91 10.14 5.63 -5.39
N THR A 92 10.97 4.71 -4.87
CA THR A 92 11.38 3.48 -5.55
C THR A 92 10.16 2.60 -5.79
N GLU A 93 9.89 2.29 -7.05
CA GLU A 93 8.71 1.53 -7.45
C GLU A 93 8.90 0.03 -7.18
N ILE A 94 7.85 -0.57 -6.63
CA ILE A 94 7.78 -2.01 -6.35
C ILE A 94 6.94 -2.62 -7.47
N MET A 95 7.59 -3.29 -8.42
CA MET A 95 6.90 -3.94 -9.54
C MET A 95 6.49 -5.38 -9.24
N GLU A 96 7.24 -6.06 -8.37
CA GLU A 96 7.05 -7.47 -8.05
C GLU A 96 7.55 -7.77 -6.64
N PHE A 97 7.09 -8.89 -6.08
CA PHE A 97 7.55 -9.41 -4.79
C PHE A 97 8.37 -10.67 -5.02
N LYS A 98 9.67 -10.60 -4.74
CA LYS A 98 10.61 -11.71 -4.92
C LYS A 98 11.31 -12.08 -3.63
N ASP A 99 11.35 -13.38 -3.32
CA ASP A 99 12.11 -13.88 -2.18
C ASP A 99 13.64 -13.66 -2.36
N ARG A 100 14.45 -14.00 -1.36
CA ARG A 100 15.92 -13.90 -1.45
C ARG A 100 16.55 -14.75 -2.56
N ASN A 101 15.81 -15.72 -3.09
CA ASN A 101 16.26 -16.59 -4.17
C ASN A 101 15.78 -16.08 -5.54
N GLY A 102 15.04 -14.97 -5.59
CA GLY A 102 14.50 -14.37 -6.81
C GLY A 102 13.16 -14.95 -7.27
N ASN A 103 12.53 -15.83 -6.50
CA ASN A 103 11.23 -16.42 -6.85
C ASN A 103 10.09 -15.47 -6.51
N GLU A 104 9.10 -15.37 -7.40
CA GLU A 104 7.86 -14.65 -7.10
C GLU A 104 7.16 -15.23 -5.87
N CYS A 105 6.69 -14.35 -4.99
CA CYS A 105 6.07 -14.72 -3.73
C CYS A 105 5.02 -13.71 -3.28
N SER A 106 4.26 -14.06 -2.23
CA SER A 106 3.33 -13.12 -1.62
C SER A 106 4.08 -11.97 -0.93
N TYR A 107 3.43 -10.82 -0.73
CA TYR A 107 4.04 -9.72 0.04
C TYR A 107 4.51 -10.15 1.43
N HIS A 108 3.74 -11.01 2.09
CA HIS A 108 4.09 -11.52 3.42
C HIS A 108 5.37 -12.37 3.40
N ASP A 109 5.53 -13.20 2.38
CA ASP A 109 6.71 -14.05 2.24
C ASP A 109 7.92 -13.26 1.75
N PHE A 110 7.71 -12.25 0.89
CA PHE A 110 8.70 -11.24 0.55
C PHE A 110 9.27 -10.63 1.83
N LEU A 111 8.43 -10.03 2.67
CA LEU A 111 8.87 -9.40 3.92
C LEU A 111 9.63 -10.38 4.82
N LYS A 112 9.09 -11.58 5.04
CA LYS A 112 9.76 -12.61 5.84
C LYS A 112 11.12 -12.98 5.30
N SER A 113 11.25 -13.12 3.98
CA SER A 113 12.52 -13.49 3.35
C SER A 113 13.60 -12.46 3.66
N TYR A 114 13.25 -11.17 3.77
CA TYR A 114 14.17 -10.10 4.15
C TYR A 114 14.25 -9.85 5.67
N GLY A 115 13.56 -10.64 6.50
CA GLY A 115 13.53 -10.45 7.96
C GLY A 115 12.68 -9.26 8.41
N MET A 116 11.76 -8.80 7.57
CA MET A 116 10.87 -7.67 7.82
C MET A 116 9.50 -8.12 8.33
N PHE A 117 8.80 -7.22 9.02
CA PHE A 117 7.44 -7.44 9.51
C PHE A 117 6.46 -6.44 8.88
N ALA A 118 5.30 -6.92 8.44
CA ALA A 118 4.29 -6.08 7.78
C ALA A 118 3.80 -4.92 8.64
N SER A 119 3.72 -5.11 9.96
CA SER A 119 3.34 -4.07 10.93
C SER A 119 4.35 -2.94 11.10
N GLN A 120 5.56 -3.09 10.52
CA GLN A 120 6.60 -2.07 10.54
C GLN A 120 6.87 -1.52 9.14
N ASN A 121 6.20 -2.04 8.12
CA ASN A 121 6.43 -1.67 6.73
C ASN A 121 5.39 -0.66 6.25
N TYR A 122 5.88 0.34 5.51
CA TYR A 122 5.10 1.42 4.94
C TYR A 122 5.23 1.36 3.43
N LEU A 123 4.10 1.10 2.77
CA LEU A 123 3.99 1.18 1.32
C LEU A 123 3.37 2.51 0.94
N TYR A 124 3.70 3.02 -0.23
CA TYR A 124 3.17 4.28 -0.72
C TYR A 124 2.48 4.07 -2.05
N ILE A 125 1.33 4.71 -2.17
CA ILE A 125 0.74 4.98 -3.47
C ILE A 125 1.44 6.19 -4.04
N LYS A 126 2.06 6.05 -5.21
CA LYS A 126 2.76 7.13 -5.91
C LYS A 126 1.97 7.50 -7.16
N ASN A 127 1.71 8.80 -7.33
CA ASN A 127 1.00 9.35 -8.49
C ASN A 127 1.60 10.67 -8.98
#